data_AF-A0A242PAS3-F1
#
_entry.id   AF-A0A242PAS3-F1
#
_cell.length_a   1.000
_cell.length_b   1.000
_cell.length_c   1.000
_cell.angle_alpha   90.00
_cell.angle_beta   90.00
_cell.angle_gamma   90.00
#
_symmetry.space_group_name_H-M   'P 1'
#
loop_
_entity.id
_entity.type
_entity.pdbx_description
1 polymer ?
#
loop_
_entity_poly.entity_id
_entity_poly.type
_entity_poly.pdbx_seq_one_letter_code
_entity_poly.pdbx_strand_id
1 'polypeptide(L)'
;MLGGLNLYQYAPNGLTWIDPLGLTADDLITYKPRDSLSAQSGSRSTAINRAWAQEKALLQNGGEGTRAWTAKERALILNTPNSQLATVMSKAGYTGHHINSVKGNGSLGAKWMGDPRNIVFLQNYRHPSGFNEHVHGLRGHRGTT
;
A
#
# COMPACT_ATOMS: atom_id res chain seq x y z
N MET A 1 30.73 -17.64 38.06
CA MET A 1 30.15 -18.14 36.80
C MET A 1 29.06 -17.16 36.38
N LEU A 2 29.24 -16.45 35.27
CA LEU A 2 28.30 -15.46 34.72
C LEU A 2 27.87 -15.90 33.33
N GLY A 3 26.59 -15.68 33.02
CA GLY A 3 25.97 -15.84 31.70
C GLY A 3 24.72 -16.71 31.78
N GLY A 4 23.50 -16.25 31.56
CA GLY A 4 22.97 -14.96 31.13
C GLY A 4 21.46 -15.19 30.94
N LEU A 5 20.64 -14.19 31.23
CA LEU A 5 19.19 -14.25 31.02
C LEU A 5 18.89 -14.69 29.58
N ASN A 6 18.09 -15.75 29.42
CA ASN A 6 17.68 -16.22 28.09
C ASN A 6 16.64 -15.24 27.54
N LEU A 7 17.09 -14.34 26.65
CA LEU A 7 16.38 -13.16 26.14
C LEU A 7 15.28 -13.47 25.11
N TYR A 8 14.97 -14.74 24.85
CA TYR A 8 13.97 -15.13 23.83
C TYR A 8 12.71 -15.80 24.41
N GLN A 9 12.40 -15.51 25.67
CA GLN A 9 11.05 -15.68 26.22
C GLN A 9 10.13 -14.57 25.66
N TYR A 10 9.83 -14.60 24.37
CA TYR A 10 8.67 -13.94 23.75
C TYR A 10 8.53 -14.52 22.34
N ALA A 11 8.00 -15.75 22.25
CA ALA A 11 7.40 -16.22 21.01
C ALA A 11 5.88 -16.03 21.15
N PRO A 12 5.32 -14.87 20.74
CA PRO A 12 3.89 -14.79 20.53
C PRO A 12 3.53 -15.74 19.37
N ASN A 13 2.72 -16.73 19.72
CA ASN A 13 2.07 -17.74 18.89
C ASN A 13 1.94 -17.36 17.40
N GLY A 14 2.69 -18.07 16.55
CA GLY A 14 2.65 -17.93 15.09
C GLY A 14 1.37 -18.52 14.47
N LEU A 15 0.21 -17.95 14.80
CA LEU A 15 -0.97 -18.09 13.96
C LEU A 15 -0.77 -17.18 12.74
N THR A 16 0.01 -17.67 11.78
CA THR A 16 0.22 -17.00 10.49
C THR A 16 -1.13 -16.89 9.78
N TRP A 17 -1.70 -15.70 9.79
CA TRP A 17 -2.83 -15.35 8.94
C TRP A 17 -2.39 -15.50 7.48
N ILE A 18 -3.07 -16.38 6.73
CA ILE A 18 -2.87 -16.54 5.29
C ILE A 18 -3.71 -15.46 4.62
N ASP A 19 -3.07 -14.48 3.98
CA ASP A 19 -3.78 -13.44 3.22
C ASP A 19 -4.45 -14.03 1.97
N PRO A 20 -5.80 -14.05 1.88
CA PRO A 20 -6.50 -14.57 0.71
C PRO A 20 -6.29 -13.71 -0.55
N LEU A 21 -5.78 -12.48 -0.41
CA LEU A 21 -5.57 -11.52 -1.48
C LEU A 21 -4.10 -11.39 -1.91
N GLY A 22 -3.16 -11.90 -1.09
CA GLY A 22 -1.71 -11.83 -1.31
C GLY A 22 -1.20 -10.40 -1.42
N LEU A 23 -1.45 -9.57 -0.41
CA LEU A 23 -1.10 -8.16 -0.30
C LEU A 23 -0.37 -7.89 1.03
N THR A 24 0.85 -8.40 1.14
CA THR A 24 1.84 -7.84 2.06
C THR A 24 2.60 -6.70 1.37
N ALA A 25 3.39 -5.92 2.13
CA ALA A 25 4.30 -4.92 1.52
C ALA A 25 5.24 -5.56 0.46
N ASP A 26 5.51 -6.87 0.59
CA ASP A 26 6.34 -7.67 -0.32
C ASP A 26 5.58 -8.10 -1.60
N ASP A 27 4.25 -8.04 -1.62
CA ASP A 27 3.42 -8.45 -2.77
C ASP A 27 3.09 -7.29 -3.74
N LEU A 28 3.56 -6.09 -3.43
CA LEU A 28 3.48 -4.95 -4.34
C LEU A 28 4.26 -5.25 -5.63
N ILE A 29 3.65 -4.98 -6.78
CA ILE A 29 4.30 -5.16 -8.09
C ILE A 29 5.33 -4.05 -8.28
N THR A 30 6.52 -4.30 -7.76
CA THR A 30 7.72 -3.49 -7.94
C THR A 30 8.53 -3.92 -9.18
N TYR A 31 8.36 -5.16 -9.64
CA TYR A 31 9.03 -5.75 -10.82
C TYR A 31 8.04 -6.49 -11.73
N LYS A 32 8.49 -6.91 -12.94
CA LYS A 32 7.66 -7.65 -13.91
C LYS A 32 6.98 -8.85 -13.21
N PRO A 33 5.65 -8.92 -13.17
CA PRO A 33 4.96 -10.05 -12.55
C PRO A 33 5.25 -11.35 -13.31
N ARG A 34 5.26 -12.47 -12.59
CA ARG A 34 5.39 -13.82 -13.18
C ARG A 34 4.30 -14.00 -14.25
N ASP A 35 4.61 -14.70 -15.34
CA ASP A 35 3.68 -14.87 -16.48
C ASP A 35 2.36 -15.56 -16.08
N SER A 36 2.33 -16.24 -14.92
CA SER A 36 1.14 -16.86 -14.32
C SER A 36 0.14 -15.87 -13.71
N LEU A 37 0.52 -14.59 -13.50
CA LEU A 37 -0.38 -13.58 -12.93
C LEU A 37 -1.12 -12.82 -14.02
N SER A 38 -2.45 -12.84 -13.94
CA SER A 38 -3.31 -12.03 -14.79
C SER A 38 -3.52 -10.63 -14.21
N ALA A 39 -3.49 -9.62 -15.09
CA ALA A 39 -3.72 -8.24 -14.71
C ALA A 39 -5.23 -7.99 -14.51
N GLN A 40 -5.57 -7.22 -13.47
CA GLN A 40 -6.93 -6.72 -13.31
C GLN A 40 -7.13 -5.48 -14.19
N SER A 41 -7.95 -5.59 -15.23
CA SER A 41 -8.24 -4.48 -16.13
C SER A 41 -8.98 -3.34 -15.41
N GLY A 42 -8.78 -2.11 -15.87
CA GLY A 42 -9.40 -0.91 -15.29
C GLY A 42 -8.61 0.37 -15.60
N SER A 43 -9.14 1.50 -15.15
CA SER A 43 -8.45 2.80 -15.25
C SER A 43 -7.49 3.01 -14.08
N ARG A 44 -6.70 4.09 -14.13
CA ARG A 44 -5.85 4.50 -12.99
C ARG A 44 -6.64 4.71 -11.70
N SER A 45 -7.83 5.32 -11.80
CA SER A 45 -8.70 5.52 -10.64
C SER A 45 -9.26 4.21 -10.12
N THR A 46 -9.53 3.24 -11.01
CA THR A 46 -9.92 1.88 -10.61
C THR A 46 -8.83 1.22 -9.76
N ALA A 47 -7.56 1.30 -10.18
CA ALA A 47 -6.44 0.74 -9.41
C ALA A 47 -6.35 1.35 -8.00
N ILE A 48 -6.41 2.68 -7.90
CA ILE A 48 -6.33 3.39 -6.61
C ILE A 48 -7.50 3.02 -5.71
N ASN A 49 -8.72 2.99 -6.23
CA ASN A 49 -9.92 2.63 -5.45
C ASN A 49 -9.87 1.19 -4.96
N ARG A 50 -9.45 0.25 -5.82
CA ARG A 50 -9.25 -1.16 -5.43
C ARG A 50 -8.16 -1.29 -4.36
N ALA A 51 -7.03 -0.59 -4.52
CA ALA A 51 -5.93 -0.63 -3.57
C ALA A 51 -6.39 -0.14 -2.18
N TRP A 52 -7.14 0.97 -2.10
CA TRP A 52 -7.70 1.44 -0.83
C TRP A 52 -8.69 0.46 -0.21
N ALA A 53 -9.57 -0.15 -1.01
CA ALA A 53 -10.51 -1.15 -0.51
C ALA A 53 -9.77 -2.39 0.04
N GLN A 54 -8.70 -2.82 -0.63
CA GLN A 54 -7.85 -3.91 -0.19
C GLN A 54 -7.07 -3.54 1.08
N GLU A 55 -6.53 -2.33 1.16
CA GLU A 55 -5.86 -1.82 2.36
C GLU A 55 -6.78 -1.87 3.57
N LYS A 56 -8.04 -1.42 3.41
CA LYS A 56 -9.04 -1.51 4.46
C LYS A 56 -9.30 -2.97 4.86
N ALA A 57 -9.43 -3.88 3.89
CA ALA A 57 -9.67 -5.29 4.16
C ALA A 57 -8.51 -5.92 4.96
N LEU A 58 -7.26 -5.60 4.63
CA LEU A 58 -6.09 -6.03 5.41
C LEU A 58 -6.18 -5.58 6.87
N LEU A 59 -6.50 -4.30 7.09
CA LEU A 59 -6.65 -3.76 8.44
C LEU A 59 -7.84 -4.39 9.21
N GLN A 60 -8.94 -4.69 8.52
CA GLN A 60 -10.11 -5.36 9.11
C GLN A 60 -9.81 -6.80 9.52
N ASN A 61 -8.95 -7.48 8.78
CA ASN A 61 -8.55 -8.86 9.06
C ASN A 61 -7.42 -8.98 10.10
N GLY A 62 -7.05 -7.88 10.76
CA GLY A 62 -6.02 -7.85 11.79
C GLY A 62 -4.59 -7.68 11.27
N GLY A 63 -4.41 -7.49 9.96
CA GLY A 63 -3.12 -7.16 9.37
C GLY A 63 -2.67 -5.73 9.67
N GLU A 64 -1.38 -5.47 9.45
CA GLU A 64 -0.78 -4.13 9.62
C GLU A 64 -1.06 -3.20 8.43
N GLY A 65 -1.49 -3.76 7.29
CA GLY A 65 -1.64 -3.04 6.02
C GLY A 65 -0.34 -3.01 5.21
N THR A 66 -0.31 -2.23 4.14
CA THR A 66 0.88 -2.03 3.28
C THR A 66 1.78 -0.88 3.76
N ARG A 67 1.35 -0.15 4.80
CA ARG A 67 2.10 0.91 5.48
C ARG A 67 1.89 0.81 6.99
N ALA A 68 2.88 1.26 7.76
CA ALA A 68 2.75 1.46 9.20
C ALA A 68 1.79 2.62 9.53
N TRP A 69 0.48 2.33 9.53
CA TRP A 69 -0.56 3.28 9.89
C TRP A 69 -0.64 3.49 11.41
N THR A 70 -0.68 4.75 11.84
CA THR A 70 -0.99 5.09 13.23
C THR A 70 -2.40 4.65 13.61
N ALA A 71 -2.68 4.50 14.91
CA ALA A 71 -4.02 4.13 15.37
C ALA A 71 -5.13 5.06 14.85
N LYS A 72 -4.85 6.37 14.76
CA LYS A 72 -5.77 7.38 14.22
C LYS A 72 -6.03 7.18 12.72
N GLU A 73 -4.99 6.90 11.94
CA GLU A 73 -5.11 6.65 10.50
C GLU A 73 -5.84 5.33 10.22
N ARG A 74 -5.54 4.27 11.00
CA ARG A 74 -6.27 3.00 10.94
C ARG A 74 -7.76 3.21 11.20
N ALA A 75 -8.11 3.95 12.24
CA ALA A 75 -9.50 4.28 12.54
C ALA A 75 -10.16 5.06 11.39
N LEU A 76 -9.45 6.00 10.77
CA LEU A 76 -9.96 6.74 9.61
C LEU A 76 -10.24 5.82 8.41
N ILE A 77 -9.32 4.91 8.08
CA ILE A 77 -9.49 3.94 6.99
C ILE A 77 -10.67 3.00 7.29
N LEU A 78 -10.75 2.45 8.49
CA LEU A 78 -11.78 1.50 8.90
C LEU A 78 -13.19 2.13 8.89
N ASN A 79 -13.32 3.39 9.32
CA ASN A 79 -14.59 4.10 9.40
C ASN A 79 -15.04 4.74 8.08
N THR A 80 -14.17 4.80 7.07
CA THR A 80 -14.49 5.42 5.77
C THR A 80 -15.09 4.38 4.80
N PRO A 81 -16.20 4.67 4.11
CA PRO A 81 -16.72 3.80 3.05
C PRO A 81 -15.71 3.65 1.89
N ASN A 82 -15.64 2.47 1.27
CA ASN A 82 -14.68 2.19 0.19
C ASN A 82 -14.74 3.23 -0.95
N SER A 83 -15.95 3.69 -1.29
CA SER A 83 -16.17 4.70 -2.33
C SER A 83 -15.58 6.08 -2.02
N GLN A 84 -15.27 6.36 -0.75
CA GLN A 84 -14.76 7.65 -0.29
C GLN A 84 -13.29 7.60 0.16
N LEU A 85 -12.70 6.40 0.33
CA LEU A 85 -11.36 6.23 0.87
C LEU A 85 -10.31 7.05 0.12
N ALA A 86 -10.29 6.99 -1.21
CA ALA A 86 -9.32 7.74 -2.01
C ALA A 86 -9.40 9.26 -1.75
N THR A 87 -10.61 9.81 -1.63
CA THR A 87 -10.81 11.23 -1.37
C THR A 87 -10.49 11.61 0.08
N VAL A 88 -10.96 10.83 1.05
CA VAL A 88 -10.76 11.11 2.48
C VAL A 88 -9.28 11.00 2.83
N MET A 89 -8.60 9.94 2.38
CA MET A 89 -7.18 9.73 2.65
C MET A 89 -6.31 10.75 1.92
N SER A 90 -6.69 11.18 0.71
CA SER A 90 -6.02 12.30 0.03
C SER A 90 -6.06 13.60 0.85
N LYS A 91 -7.22 13.92 1.43
CA LYS A 91 -7.38 15.08 2.33
C LYS A 91 -6.60 14.91 3.64
N ALA A 92 -6.48 13.68 4.13
CA ALA A 92 -5.69 13.33 5.31
C ALA A 92 -4.18 13.28 5.06
N GLY A 93 -3.73 13.52 3.82
CA GLY A 93 -2.31 13.61 3.49
C GLY A 93 -1.74 12.41 2.74
N TYR A 94 -2.54 11.51 2.18
CA TYR A 94 -2.08 10.28 1.54
C TYR A 94 -2.59 10.11 0.11
N THR A 95 -1.69 9.80 -0.82
CA THR A 95 -2.02 9.58 -2.24
C THR A 95 -1.65 8.15 -2.64
N GLY A 96 -2.55 7.47 -3.36
CA GLY A 96 -2.21 6.24 -4.07
C GLY A 96 -1.40 6.57 -5.34
N HIS A 97 -0.15 6.13 -5.38
CA HIS A 97 0.81 6.38 -6.45
C HIS A 97 1.10 5.10 -7.23
N HIS A 98 1.11 5.16 -8.56
CA HIS A 98 1.48 4.01 -9.37
C HIS A 98 2.97 3.71 -9.25
N ILE A 99 3.35 2.50 -8.83
CA ILE A 99 4.74 2.10 -8.62
C ILE A 99 5.51 2.08 -9.93
N ASN A 100 4.98 1.39 -10.93
CA ASN A 100 5.51 1.37 -12.28
C ASN A 100 4.79 2.39 -13.17
N SER A 101 5.57 3.08 -13.99
CA SER A 101 5.01 4.09 -14.91
C SER A 101 4.02 3.46 -15.88
N VAL A 102 2.76 3.88 -15.79
CA VAL A 102 1.70 3.47 -16.72
C VAL A 102 2.02 3.90 -18.16
N LYS A 103 2.68 5.07 -18.35
CA LYS A 103 3.04 5.59 -19.68
C LYS A 103 4.44 5.16 -20.13
N GLY A 104 5.41 5.15 -19.22
CA GLY A 104 6.81 4.84 -19.54
C GLY A 104 7.09 3.36 -19.78
N ASN A 105 6.14 2.47 -19.46
CA ASN A 105 6.31 1.01 -19.56
C ASN A 105 5.52 0.38 -20.73
N GLY A 106 5.15 1.18 -21.74
CA GLY A 106 4.48 0.72 -22.96
C GLY A 106 3.23 -0.13 -22.70
N SER A 107 3.09 -1.22 -23.46
CA SER A 107 1.93 -2.12 -23.37
C SER A 107 1.78 -2.80 -22.00
N LEU A 108 2.87 -3.01 -21.26
CA LEU A 108 2.81 -3.53 -19.89
C LEU A 108 2.22 -2.51 -18.93
N GLY A 109 2.63 -1.24 -19.04
CA GLY A 109 2.05 -0.14 -18.25
C GLY A 109 0.55 -0.01 -18.48
N ALA A 110 0.10 -0.11 -19.74
CA ALA A 110 -1.32 -0.11 -20.08
C ALA A 110 -2.07 -1.32 -19.52
N LYS A 111 -1.50 -2.53 -19.64
CA LYS A 111 -2.10 -3.79 -19.17
C LYS A 111 -2.35 -3.79 -17.65
N TRP A 112 -1.45 -3.20 -16.88
CA TRP A 112 -1.48 -3.19 -15.41
C TRP A 112 -2.00 -1.87 -14.81
N MET A 113 -2.51 -0.95 -15.63
CA MET A 113 -2.97 0.37 -15.20
C MET A 113 -4.09 0.32 -14.16
N GLY A 114 -4.98 -0.66 -14.27
CA GLY A 114 -6.12 -0.88 -13.39
C GLY A 114 -5.86 -1.82 -12.22
N ASP A 115 -4.64 -2.35 -12.11
CA ASP A 115 -4.30 -3.35 -11.12
C ASP A 115 -3.87 -2.69 -9.80
N PRO A 116 -4.53 -3.01 -8.68
CA PRO A 116 -4.23 -2.37 -7.39
C PRO A 116 -2.85 -2.74 -6.85
N ARG A 117 -2.27 -3.86 -7.26
CA ARG A 117 -0.93 -4.27 -6.83
C ARG A 117 0.17 -3.35 -7.36
N ASN A 118 -0.14 -2.51 -8.34
CA ASN A 118 0.76 -1.48 -8.86
C ASN A 118 0.58 -0.12 -8.14
N ILE A 119 0.01 -0.10 -6.93
CA ILE A 119 -0.21 1.12 -6.14
C ILE A 119 0.59 1.08 -4.83
N VAL A 120 1.19 2.21 -4.46
CA VAL A 120 1.77 2.46 -3.13
C VAL A 120 1.14 3.72 -2.52
N PHE A 121 0.94 3.76 -1.21
CA PHE A 121 0.45 4.94 -0.50
C PHE A 121 1.60 5.82 -0.02
N LEU A 122 1.66 7.06 -0.51
CA LEU A 122 2.69 8.03 -0.20
C LEU A 122 2.09 9.27 0.46
N GLN A 123 2.82 9.87 1.40
CA GLN A 123 2.46 11.16 1.98
C GLN A 123 2.49 12.25 0.91
N ASN A 124 1.46 13.08 0.86
CA ASN A 124 1.36 14.22 -0.03
C ASN A 124 1.60 15.54 0.73
N TYR A 125 1.53 16.68 0.03
CA TYR A 125 1.77 18.01 0.61
C TYR A 125 0.85 18.41 1.76
N ARG A 126 -0.29 17.72 1.95
CA ARG A 126 -1.23 17.97 3.06
C ARG A 126 -0.87 17.19 4.32
N HIS A 127 0.10 16.28 4.25
CA HIS A 127 0.45 15.43 5.37
C HIS A 127 1.13 16.23 6.50
N PRO A 128 0.74 16.03 7.78
CA PRO A 128 1.29 16.79 8.91
C PRO A 128 2.80 16.65 9.14
N SER A 129 3.44 15.61 8.58
CA SER A 129 4.91 15.42 8.67
C SER A 129 5.69 16.53 7.95
N GLY A 130 5.06 17.29 7.07
CA GLY A 130 5.70 18.32 6.24
C GLY A 130 6.53 17.75 5.07
N PHE A 131 6.67 16.42 4.97
CA PHE A 131 7.41 15.79 3.88
C PHE A 131 6.46 15.19 2.83
N ASN A 132 6.50 15.75 1.63
CA ASN A 132 5.72 15.27 0.48
C ASN A 132 6.44 14.10 -0.22
N GLU A 133 6.33 12.89 0.35
CA GLU A 133 6.86 11.64 -0.21
C GLU A 133 6.42 11.41 -1.66
N HIS A 134 5.19 11.80 -2.00
CA HIS A 134 4.61 11.63 -3.34
C HIS A 134 5.43 12.36 -4.41
N VAL A 135 5.99 13.52 -4.08
CA VAL A 135 6.82 14.31 -4.99
C VAL A 135 8.30 14.04 -4.78
N HIS A 136 8.78 14.11 -3.54
CA HIS A 136 10.22 14.12 -3.22
C HIS A 136 10.77 12.79 -2.74
N GLY A 137 9.92 11.81 -2.44
CA GLY A 137 10.35 10.49 -1.98
C GLY A 137 10.96 9.63 -3.09
N LEU A 138 11.78 8.65 -2.70
CA LEU A 138 12.43 7.69 -3.61
C LEU A 138 11.44 6.88 -4.45
N ARG A 139 10.25 6.64 -3.88
CA ARG A 139 9.11 5.91 -4.48
C ARG A 139 8.08 6.83 -5.14
N GLY A 140 8.27 8.15 -5.06
CA GLY A 140 7.41 9.16 -5.69
C GLY A 140 8.02 9.68 -6.99
N HIS A 141 7.70 10.92 -7.36
CA HIS A 141 8.16 11.56 -8.59
C HIS A 141 9.63 12.02 -8.58
N ARG A 142 10.36 11.85 -7.46
CA ARG A 142 11.76 12.26 -7.30
C ARG A 142 12.03 13.72 -7.69
N GLY A 143 11.07 14.61 -7.43
CA GLY A 143 11.16 16.05 -7.67
C GLY A 143 10.89 16.51 -9.10
N THR A 144 10.40 15.63 -9.99
CA THR A 144 10.20 15.94 -11.42
C THR A 144 8.78 16.38 -11.81
N THR A 145 7.91 16.66 -10.84
CA THR A 145 6.50 17.07 -11.06
C THR A 145 6.26 18.53 -10.83
#